data_AF-A0A662R695-F1
#
_entry.id   AF-A0A662R695-F1
#
_cell.length_a   1.000
_cell.length_b   1.000
_cell.length_c   1.000
_cell.angle_alpha   90.00
_cell.angle_beta   90.00
_cell.angle_gamma   90.00
#
_symmetry.space_group_name_H-M   'P 1'
#
loop_
_entity.id
_entity.type
_entity.pdbx_description
1 polymer ?
#
loop_
_entity_poly.entity_id
_entity_poly.type
_entity_poly.pdbx_seq_one_letter_code
_entity_poly.pdbx_strand_id
1 'polypeptide(L)'
;VEKLNSYPIDHLIIIDLTKVGTASGIDSGFLEDAVACSDHPVIFGGGVRDMDDLDLLYDIGVDGALVATGVHNRAIPVVMLQR
;
A
#
# COMPACT_ATOMS: atom_id res chain seq x y z
N VAL A 1 9.04 -8.56 8.54
CA VAL A 1 9.13 -8.84 7.10
C VAL A 1 10.20 -9.88 6.81
N GLU A 2 11.47 -9.66 7.18
CA GLU A 2 12.63 -10.54 6.90
C GLU A 2 12.40 -12.05 7.05
N LYS A 3 11.69 -12.50 8.09
CA LYS A 3 11.41 -13.94 8.30
C LYS A 3 10.62 -14.58 7.14
N LEU A 4 9.90 -13.78 6.35
CA LEU A 4 9.13 -14.25 5.21
C LEU A 4 9.98 -14.45 3.95
N ASN A 5 11.19 -13.89 3.91
CA ASN A 5 12.08 -13.96 2.74
C ASN A 5 12.52 -15.40 2.42
N SER A 6 12.52 -16.31 3.41
CA SER A 6 12.86 -17.72 3.17
C SER A 6 11.74 -18.55 2.55
N TYR A 7 10.56 -17.98 2.33
CA TYR A 7 9.40 -18.68 1.76
C TYR A 7 9.21 -18.30 0.29
N PRO A 8 8.73 -19.23 -0.56
CA PRO A 8 8.39 -18.94 -1.95
C PRO A 8 7.03 -18.21 -2.00
N ILE A 9 7.05 -16.91 -1.74
CA ILE A 9 5.88 -16.04 -1.77
C ILE A 9 5.97 -15.15 -3.00
N ASP A 10 4.88 -15.01 -3.75
CA ASP A 10 4.89 -14.12 -4.91
C ASP A 10 4.84 -12.65 -4.48
N HIS A 11 3.94 -12.29 -3.55
CA HIS A 11 3.74 -10.91 -3.08
C HIS A 11 3.38 -10.88 -1.59
N LEU A 12 3.82 -9.84 -0.88
CA LEU A 12 3.44 -9.57 0.50
C LEU A 12 2.38 -8.48 0.56
N ILE A 13 1.18 -8.81 1.04
CA ILE A 13 0.13 -7.82 1.27
C ILE A 13 0.20 -7.33 2.72
N ILE A 14 0.41 -6.03 2.91
CA ILE A 14 0.42 -5.37 4.20
C ILE A 14 -0.81 -4.47 4.31
N ILE A 15 -1.63 -4.66 5.34
CA ILE A 15 -2.84 -3.87 5.58
C ILE A 15 -2.78 -3.20 6.94
N ASP A 16 -2.77 -1.86 6.96
CA ASP A 16 -2.90 -1.11 8.21
C ASP A 16 -4.38 -0.96 8.62
N LEU A 17 -4.82 -1.86 9.49
CA LEU A 17 -6.19 -1.88 10.01
C LEU A 17 -6.55 -0.67 10.87
N THR A 18 -5.57 0.04 11.44
CA THR A 18 -5.85 1.26 12.23
C THR A 18 -6.25 2.43 11.35
N LYS A 19 -5.86 2.38 10.07
CA LYS A 19 -6.11 3.44 9.08
C LYS A 19 -7.28 3.12 8.16
N VAL A 20 -7.71 1.86 8.05
CA VAL A 20 -8.85 1.45 7.24
C VAL A 20 -10.10 2.27 7.60
N GLY A 21 -10.73 2.88 6.57
CA GLY A 21 -11.96 3.67 6.73
C GLY A 21 -11.78 5.07 7.34
N THR A 22 -10.58 5.41 7.83
CA THR A 22 -10.35 6.69 8.53
C THR A 22 -10.00 7.85 7.59
N ALA A 23 -9.52 7.55 6.37
CA ALA A 23 -8.96 8.54 5.44
C ALA A 23 -7.91 9.46 6.10
N SER A 24 -7.10 8.92 7.00
CA SER A 24 -6.07 9.67 7.73
C SER A 24 -4.68 9.62 7.08
N GLY A 25 -4.54 8.94 5.94
CA GLY A 25 -3.29 8.83 5.18
C GLY A 25 -2.40 7.69 5.64
N ILE A 26 -1.23 7.63 5.03
CA ILE A 26 -0.24 6.56 5.19
C ILE A 26 0.84 7.00 6.19
N ASP A 27 1.27 6.09 7.05
CA ASP A 27 2.49 6.25 7.85
C ASP A 27 3.66 5.66 7.06
N SER A 28 4.49 6.51 6.46
CA SER A 28 5.52 6.06 5.50
C SER A 28 6.67 5.32 6.17
N GLY A 29 7.02 5.65 7.42
CA GLY A 29 8.22 5.09 8.06
C GLY A 29 8.16 3.57 8.22
N PHE A 30 7.01 3.04 8.65
CA PHE A 30 6.82 1.59 8.74
C PHE A 30 6.90 0.91 7.37
N LEU A 31 6.40 1.57 6.32
CA LEU A 31 6.34 0.99 4.99
C LEU A 31 7.71 1.03 4.29
N GLU A 32 8.48 2.09 4.47
CA GLU A 32 9.87 2.21 4.03
C GLU A 32 10.71 1.06 4.61
N ASP A 33 10.61 0.82 5.93
CA ASP A 33 11.30 -0.30 6.59
C ASP A 33 10.81 -1.66 6.06
N ALA A 34 9.50 -1.80 5.85
CA ALA A 34 8.93 -3.04 5.34
C ALA A 34 9.40 -3.37 3.92
N VAL A 35 9.43 -2.38 3.03
CA VAL A 35 9.92 -2.53 1.66
C VAL A 35 11.42 -2.82 1.66
N ALA A 36 12.22 -2.09 2.46
CA ALA A 36 13.67 -2.28 2.53
C ALA A 36 14.08 -3.68 3.04
N CYS A 37 13.28 -4.30 3.90
CA CYS A 37 13.55 -5.62 4.47
C CYS A 37 12.91 -6.80 3.71
N SER A 38 12.09 -6.55 2.70
CA SER A 38 11.38 -7.59 1.93
C SER A 38 12.16 -8.00 0.69
N ASP A 39 12.33 -9.30 0.47
CA ASP A 39 12.77 -9.81 -0.84
C ASP A 39 11.58 -9.96 -1.82
N HIS A 40 10.35 -9.81 -1.30
CA HIS A 40 9.10 -9.97 -2.04
C HIS A 40 8.47 -8.61 -2.37
N PRO A 41 7.86 -8.44 -3.56
CA PRO A 41 7.05 -7.27 -3.88
C PRO A 41 6.00 -7.00 -2.81
N VAL A 42 5.93 -5.75 -2.34
CA VAL A 42 4.98 -5.34 -1.29
C VAL A 42 3.78 -4.67 -1.93
N ILE A 43 2.59 -5.13 -1.56
CA ILE A 43 1.32 -4.47 -1.85
C ILE A 43 0.81 -3.87 -0.55
N PHE A 44 0.47 -2.58 -0.56
CA PHE A 44 -0.02 -1.89 0.62
C PHE A 44 -1.52 -1.60 0.55
N GLY A 45 -2.21 -1.72 1.69
CA GLY A 45 -3.61 -1.33 1.84
C GLY A 45 -3.88 -0.70 3.20
N GLY A 46 -4.96 0.07 3.28
CA GLY A 46 -5.40 0.72 4.52
C GLY A 46 -4.92 2.16 4.61
N GLY A 47 -5.86 3.10 4.57
CA GLY A 47 -5.57 4.53 4.74
C GLY A 47 -5.24 5.30 3.46
N VAL A 48 -5.12 4.67 2.29
CA VAL A 48 -4.90 5.35 0.99
C VAL A 48 -6.10 6.23 0.62
N ARG A 49 -5.88 7.55 0.55
CA ARG A 49 -6.95 8.55 0.39
C ARG A 49 -7.15 8.98 -1.05
N ASP A 50 -6.07 9.30 -1.73
CA ASP A 50 -6.05 10.05 -3.00
C ASP A 50 -4.82 9.69 -3.83
N MET A 51 -4.59 10.46 -4.91
CA MET A 51 -3.47 10.25 -5.83
C MET A 51 -2.12 10.58 -5.19
N ASP A 52 -2.06 11.55 -4.26
CA ASP A 52 -0.80 11.93 -3.61
C ASP A 52 -0.30 10.79 -2.72
N ASP A 53 -1.22 10.10 -2.02
CA ASP A 53 -0.89 8.88 -1.28
C ASP A 53 -0.39 7.76 -2.21
N LEU A 54 -0.91 7.64 -3.44
CA LEU A 54 -0.44 6.64 -4.41
C LEU A 54 0.96 6.97 -4.94
N ASP A 55 1.23 8.24 -5.22
CA ASP A 55 2.55 8.71 -5.65
C ASP A 55 3.59 8.47 -4.53
N LEU A 56 3.22 8.72 -3.27
CA LEU A 56 4.06 8.40 -2.11
C LEU A 56 4.37 6.89 -2.02
N LEU A 57 3.38 6.02 -2.21
CA LEU A 57 3.60 4.57 -2.22
C LEU A 57 4.57 4.14 -3.33
N TYR A 58 4.41 4.72 -4.52
CA TYR A 58 5.31 4.48 -5.64
C TYR A 58 6.75 4.90 -5.32
N ASP A 59 6.94 6.08 -4.73
CA ASP A 59 8.26 6.59 -4.36
C ASP A 59 8.95 5.74 -3.28
N ILE A 60 8.19 5.13 -2.36
CA ILE A 60 8.69 4.19 -1.35
C ILE A 60 9.14 2.86 -1.99
N GLY A 61 8.68 2.54 -3.20
CA GLY A 61 8.97 1.29 -3.89
C GLY A 61 7.93 0.19 -3.62
N VAL A 62 6.71 0.57 -3.26
CA VAL A 62 5.58 -0.35 -3.12
C VAL A 62 5.11 -0.76 -4.52
N ASP A 63 4.91 -2.07 -4.71
CA ASP A 63 4.57 -2.66 -6.01
C ASP A 63 3.10 -2.46 -6.40
N GLY A 64 2.22 -2.32 -5.40
CA GLY A 64 0.81 -2.05 -5.65
C GLY A 64 0.04 -1.50 -4.44
N ALA A 65 -1.11 -0.90 -4.70
CA ALA A 65 -1.98 -0.34 -3.68
C ALA A 65 -3.38 -0.98 -3.72
N LEU A 66 -3.89 -1.38 -2.56
CA LEU A 66 -5.28 -1.79 -2.35
C LEU A 66 -6.10 -0.56 -1.93
N VAL A 67 -6.99 -0.13 -2.81
CA VAL A 67 -7.81 1.07 -2.64
C VAL A 67 -9.29 0.72 -2.55
N ALA A 68 -10.00 1.37 -1.60
CA ALA A 68 -11.44 1.20 -1.41
C ALA A 68 -12.12 2.55 -1.13
N THR A 69 -11.89 3.14 0.05
CA THR A 69 -12.53 4.40 0.47
C THR A 69 -12.24 5.55 -0.49
N GLY A 70 -11.00 5.71 -0.96
CA GLY A 70 -10.63 6.75 -1.93
C GLY A 70 -11.38 6.63 -3.26
N VAL A 71 -11.67 5.40 -3.71
CA VAL A 71 -12.47 5.15 -4.90
C VAL A 71 -13.95 5.48 -4.65
N HIS A 72 -14.53 5.02 -3.53
CA HIS A 72 -15.92 5.32 -3.18
C HIS A 72 -16.20 6.82 -3.05
N ASN A 73 -15.23 7.58 -2.54
CA ASN A 73 -15.32 9.03 -2.38
C ASN A 73 -14.87 9.81 -3.62
N ARG A 74 -14.51 9.13 -4.71
CA ARG A 74 -14.02 9.72 -5.98
C ARG A 74 -12.73 10.53 -5.88
N ALA A 75 -11.97 10.37 -4.79
CA ALA A 75 -10.63 10.92 -4.65
C ALA A 75 -9.61 10.18 -5.52
N ILE A 76 -9.86 8.89 -5.78
CA ILE A 76 -9.12 8.08 -6.75
C ILE A 76 -10.05 7.77 -7.92
N PRO A 77 -9.78 8.30 -9.12
CA PRO A 77 -10.62 8.04 -10.28
C PRO A 77 -10.63 6.55 -10.65
N VAL A 78 -11.82 5.99 -10.91
CA VAL A 78 -11.98 4.57 -11.31
C VAL A 78 -11.17 4.24 -12.57
N VAL A 79 -10.96 5.23 -13.46
CA VAL A 79 -10.17 5.08 -14.69
C VAL A 79 -8.68 4.78 -14.42
N MET A 80 -8.20 5.05 -13.20
CA MET A 80 -6.82 4.74 -12.80
C MET A 80 -6.66 3.30 -12.32
N LEU A 81 -7.76 2.57 -12.05
CA LEU A 81 -7.70 1.21 -11.56
C LEU A 81 -7.29 0.25 -12.69
N GLN A 82 -6.19 -0.47 -12.49
CA GLN A 82 -5.74 -1.52 -13.41
C GLN A 82 -6.41 -2.85 -13.06
N ARG A 83 -6.67 -3.67 -14.08
CA ARG A 83 -7.30 -5.00 -13.97
C ARG A 83 -6.26 -6.10 -13.84
#